data_AF-A0A8H6HEV5-F1
#
_entry.id   AF-A0A8H6HEV5-F1
#
_cell.length_a   1.000
_cell.length_b   1.000
_cell.length_c   1.000
_cell.angle_alpha   90.00
_cell.angle_beta   90.00
_cell.angle_gamma   90.00
#
_symmetry.space_group_name_H-M   'P 1'
#
loop_
_entity.id
_entity.type
_entity.pdbx_description
1 polymer ?
#
loop_
_entity_poly.entity_id
_entity_poly.type
_entity_poly.pdbx_seq_one_letter_code
_entity_poly.pdbx_strand_id
1 'polypeptide(L)'
;MWTASSCYYLAYAPTSRAKCVGHVPTLRATKIAKGELRLGSSNSLIPHSPNKPLTSWKHWTCVSSETISSMRLQYGDITTIPGYATLTPDDKERVRVTWNEAGVYRGTTEDSEEQPIV
;
A
#
# COMPACT_ATOMS: atom_id res chain seq x y z
N MET A 1 21.63 -10.11 18.06
CA MET A 1 21.21 -9.02 17.16
C MET A 1 19.79 -9.31 16.71
N TRP A 2 18.79 -8.72 17.35
CA TRP A 2 17.40 -8.71 16.91
C TRP A 2 17.23 -8.00 15.56
N THR A 3 16.95 -8.77 14.49
CA THR A 3 16.57 -8.23 13.19
C THR A 3 15.07 -8.01 13.17
N ALA A 4 14.68 -6.74 13.18
CA ALA A 4 13.31 -6.33 12.95
C ALA A 4 12.88 -6.68 11.52
N SER A 5 12.22 -7.82 11.35
CA SER A 5 11.67 -8.20 10.05
C SER A 5 10.32 -7.49 9.88
N SER A 6 10.32 -6.35 9.17
CA SER A 6 9.08 -5.75 8.69
C SER A 6 8.53 -6.62 7.56
N CYS A 7 7.26 -7.00 7.60
CA CYS A 7 6.61 -7.79 6.54
C CYS A 7 5.47 -6.98 5.93
N TYR A 8 5.37 -6.97 4.60
CA TYR A 8 4.33 -6.24 3.87
C TYR A 8 3.35 -7.22 3.22
N TYR A 9 2.08 -6.83 3.13
CA TYR A 9 1.07 -7.62 2.45
C TYR A 9 -0.07 -6.75 1.92
N LEU A 10 -0.65 -7.18 0.80
CA LEU A 10 -1.76 -6.54 0.13
C LEU A 10 -3.05 -7.25 0.51
N ALA A 11 -4.10 -6.50 0.81
CA ALA A 11 -5.40 -7.08 1.08
C ALA A 11 -6.52 -6.08 0.81
N TYR A 12 -7.68 -6.58 0.42
CA TYR A 12 -8.92 -5.81 0.55
C TYR A 12 -9.34 -5.72 2.01
N ALA A 13 -9.86 -4.57 2.42
CA ALA A 13 -10.35 -4.39 3.77
C ALA A 13 -11.64 -5.21 4.01
N PRO A 14 -11.67 -6.19 4.93
CA PRO A 14 -12.89 -6.95 5.21
C PRO A 14 -13.89 -6.12 6.05
N THR A 15 -13.40 -5.10 6.76
CA THR A 15 -14.17 -4.21 7.64
C THR A 15 -13.57 -2.81 7.64
N SER A 16 -14.38 -1.78 7.94
CA SER A 16 -13.97 -0.36 7.97
C SER A 16 -13.41 0.11 9.32
N ARG A 17 -12.68 -0.77 10.02
CA ARG A 17 -12.12 -0.48 11.36
C ARG A 17 -10.70 0.07 11.33
N ALA A 18 -9.95 -0.21 10.26
CA ALA A 18 -8.57 0.23 10.15
C ALA A 18 -8.50 1.72 9.84
N LYS A 19 -7.63 2.45 10.55
CA LYS A 19 -7.31 3.84 10.26
C LYS A 19 -6.00 3.90 9.47
N CYS A 20 -5.95 4.76 8.46
CA CYS A 20 -4.76 4.94 7.65
C CYS A 20 -3.66 5.67 8.43
N VAL A 21 -2.44 5.10 8.43
CA VAL A 21 -1.23 5.73 8.99
C VAL A 21 -0.32 6.34 7.91
N GLY A 22 -0.90 6.64 6.75
CA GLY A 22 -0.18 7.16 5.58
C GLY A 22 0.34 8.58 5.76
N HIS A 23 1.21 8.99 4.83
CA HIS A 23 1.82 10.32 4.89
C HIS A 23 0.85 11.45 4.51
N VAL A 24 -0.09 11.16 3.60
CA VAL A 24 -1.01 12.11 2.98
C VAL A 24 -1.92 12.76 4.05
N PRO A 25 -1.86 14.09 4.26
CA PRO A 25 -2.56 14.75 5.35
C PRO A 25 -4.08 14.59 5.31
N THR A 26 -4.68 14.64 4.11
CA THR A 26 -6.14 14.58 3.92
C THR A 26 -6.73 13.20 4.23
N LEU A 27 -5.93 12.14 4.05
CA LEU A 27 -6.33 10.76 4.26
C LEU A 27 -5.74 10.16 5.54
N ARG A 28 -4.89 10.89 6.26
CA ARG A 28 -4.30 10.44 7.52
C ARG A 28 -5.40 10.29 8.58
N ALA A 29 -5.35 9.20 9.33
CA ALA A 29 -6.32 8.84 10.36
C ALA A 29 -7.76 8.62 9.87
N THR A 30 -8.01 8.73 8.57
CA THR A 30 -9.30 8.37 7.98
C THR A 30 -9.46 6.85 7.96
N LYS A 31 -10.72 6.39 7.98
CA LYS A 31 -11.06 4.96 8.00
C LYS A 31 -10.94 4.41 6.58
N ILE A 32 -10.28 3.27 6.45
CA ILE A 32 -10.23 2.51 5.20
C ILE A 32 -11.59 1.84 5.00
N ALA A 33 -12.25 2.05 3.86
CA ALA A 33 -13.58 1.50 3.60
C ALA A 33 -13.53 -0.02 3.39
N LYS A 34 -14.65 -0.71 3.65
CA LYS A 34 -14.76 -2.16 3.35
C LYS A 34 -14.65 -2.37 1.83
N GLY A 35 -13.85 -3.34 1.41
CA GLY A 35 -13.59 -3.65 0.01
C GLY A 35 -12.50 -2.79 -0.63
N GLU A 36 -11.93 -1.82 0.10
CA GLU A 36 -10.87 -0.97 -0.43
C GLU A 36 -9.50 -1.65 -0.35
N LEU A 37 -8.65 -1.41 -1.36
CA LEU A 37 -7.27 -1.89 -1.39
C LEU A 37 -6.40 -1.16 -0.36
N ARG A 38 -5.73 -1.93 0.49
CA ARG A 38 -4.84 -1.40 1.52
C ARG A 38 -3.55 -2.19 1.61
N LEU A 39 -2.50 -1.50 2.05
CA LEU A 39 -1.21 -2.08 2.40
C LEU A 39 -1.14 -2.32 3.91
N GLY A 40 -0.92 -3.56 4.29
CA GLY A 40 -0.56 -3.95 5.64
C GLY A 40 0.96 -3.96 5.80
N SER A 41 1.46 -3.33 6.86
CA SER A 41 2.86 -3.48 7.30
C SER A 41 2.84 -4.01 8.72
N SER A 42 3.36 -5.22 8.89
CA SER A 42 3.55 -5.84 10.20
C SER A 42 4.94 -5.47 10.70
N ASN A 43 5.00 -4.71 11.79
CA ASN A 43 6.26 -4.45 12.48
C ASN A 43 6.28 -5.22 13.80
N SER A 44 7.22 -6.16 13.95
CA SER A 44 7.32 -7.03 15.13
C SER A 44 7.95 -6.34 16.35
N LEU A 45 8.26 -5.04 16.25
CA LEU A 45 9.18 -4.33 17.16
C LEU A 45 8.54 -3.67 18.39
N ILE A 46 7.26 -3.88 18.71
CA ILE A 46 6.65 -3.10 19.80
C ILE A 46 7.06 -3.71 21.16
N PRO A 47 7.82 -2.97 22.00
CA PRO A 47 8.32 -3.47 23.28
C PRO A 47 7.23 -3.76 24.32
N HIS A 48 5.96 -3.45 24.04
CA HIS A 48 4.82 -3.61 24.96
C HIS A 48 3.85 -4.75 24.59
N SER A 49 4.08 -5.51 23.52
CA SER A 49 3.23 -6.67 23.22
C SER A 49 3.98 -7.72 22.37
N PRO A 50 4.76 -8.62 23.00
CA PRO A 50 5.51 -9.66 22.28
C PRO A 50 4.61 -10.67 21.53
N ASN A 51 3.30 -10.72 21.83
CA ASN A 51 2.37 -11.69 21.25
C ASN A 51 1.41 -11.13 20.20
N LYS A 52 1.50 -9.84 19.82
CA LYS A 52 0.65 -9.28 18.77
C LYS A 52 1.46 -8.40 17.83
N PRO A 53 1.76 -8.86 16.59
CA PRO A 53 2.31 -7.97 15.58
C PRO A 53 1.28 -6.87 15.32
N LEU A 54 1.63 -5.62 15.60
CA LEU A 54 0.76 -4.51 15.25
C LEU A 54 0.85 -4.32 13.75
N THR A 55 -0.23 -4.65 13.07
CA THR A 55 -0.35 -4.30 11.66
C THR A 55 -0.75 -2.84 11.54
N SER A 56 0.14 -2.06 10.95
CA SER A 56 -0.17 -0.73 10.46
C SER A 56 -0.82 -0.83 9.09
N TRP A 57 -1.96 -0.16 8.90
CA TRP A 57 -2.68 -0.13 7.63
C TRP A 57 -2.55 1.22 6.96
N LYS A 58 -2.30 1.22 5.65
CA LYS A 58 -2.29 2.41 4.80
C LYS A 58 -3.23 2.20 3.62
N HIS A 59 -3.90 3.26 3.16
CA HIS A 59 -4.51 3.22 1.83
C HIS A 59 -3.43 2.98 0.79
N TRP A 60 -3.78 2.32 -0.32
CA TRP A 60 -2.84 2.14 -1.44
C TRP A 60 -2.32 3.48 -1.97
N THR A 61 -3.20 4.48 -2.08
CA THR A 61 -2.88 5.86 -2.49
C THR A 61 -2.06 6.65 -1.46
N CYS A 62 -1.84 6.09 -0.27
CA CYS A 62 -1.07 6.73 0.79
C CYS A 62 0.29 6.07 1.02
N VAL A 63 0.66 5.09 0.19
CA VAL A 63 1.95 4.42 0.23
C VAL A 63 3.02 5.38 -0.30
N SER A 64 4.15 5.49 0.41
CA SER A 64 5.28 6.32 0.01
C SER A 64 6.23 5.57 -0.91
N SER A 65 6.96 6.32 -1.74
CA SER A 65 8.07 5.81 -2.58
C SER A 65 9.06 4.98 -1.77
N GLU A 66 9.42 5.45 -0.57
CA GLU A 66 10.31 4.74 0.36
C GLU A 66 9.75 3.38 0.78
N THR A 67 8.45 3.28 1.06
CA THR A 67 7.81 2.00 1.41
C THR A 67 7.91 1.02 0.24
N ILE A 68 7.71 1.49 -0.99
CA ILE A 68 7.81 0.69 -2.21
C ILE A 68 9.25 0.23 -2.42
N SER A 69 10.24 1.10 -2.21
CA SER A 69 11.65 0.73 -2.27
C SER A 69 12.02 -0.34 -1.25
N SER A 70 11.54 -0.23 0.00
CA SER A 70 11.73 -1.30 1.00
C SER A 70 11.06 -2.61 0.59
N MET A 71 9.85 -2.55 0.02
CA MET A 71 9.16 -3.74 -0.49
C MET A 71 9.94 -4.39 -1.65
N ARG A 72 10.47 -3.60 -2.59
CA ARG A 72 11.33 -4.08 -3.70
C ARG A 72 12.57 -4.80 -3.18
N LEU A 73 13.23 -4.24 -2.17
CA LEU A 73 14.41 -4.86 -1.55
C LEU A 73 14.07 -6.18 -0.86
N GLN A 74 12.87 -6.30 -0.29
CA GLN A 74 12.46 -7.49 0.46
C GLN A 74 11.92 -8.63 -0.43
N TYR A 75 11.13 -8.30 -1.45
CA TYR A 75 10.38 -9.27 -2.24
C TYR A 75 10.99 -9.51 -3.64
N GLY A 76 11.79 -8.57 -4.15
CA GLY A 76 12.40 -8.59 -5.48
C GLY A 76 11.40 -8.38 -6.63
N ASP A 77 10.25 -9.02 -6.55
CA ASP A 77 9.17 -8.98 -7.54
C ASP A 77 7.82 -8.66 -6.89
N ILE A 78 6.89 -8.10 -7.67
CA ILE A 78 5.54 -7.76 -7.23
C ILE A 78 4.69 -9.03 -6.98
N THR A 79 4.94 -10.11 -7.73
CA THR A 79 4.14 -11.34 -7.66
C THR A 79 4.37 -12.12 -6.36
N THR A 80 5.52 -11.92 -5.72
CA THR A 80 5.89 -12.57 -4.46
C THR A 80 5.28 -11.86 -3.24
N ILE A 81 4.66 -10.69 -3.45
CA ILE A 81 3.98 -9.94 -2.38
C ILE A 81 2.75 -10.75 -1.91
N PRO A 82 2.63 -11.06 -0.61
CA PRO A 82 1.47 -11.75 -0.07
C PRO A 82 0.18 -10.98 -0.37
N GLY A 83 -0.78 -11.67 -0.99
CA GLY A 83 -2.10 -11.12 -1.34
C GLY A 83 -2.20 -10.46 -2.72
N TYR A 84 -1.09 -10.30 -3.45
CA TYR A 84 -1.13 -9.79 -4.84
C TYR A 84 -1.96 -10.71 -5.77
N ALA A 85 -1.82 -12.03 -5.62
CA ALA A 85 -2.55 -13.00 -6.44
C ALA A 85 -4.09 -12.85 -6.34
N THR A 86 -4.60 -12.44 -5.17
CA THR A 86 -6.03 -12.29 -4.89
C THR A 86 -6.65 -10.98 -5.38
N LEU A 87 -5.85 -10.08 -5.93
CA LEU A 87 -6.33 -8.80 -6.46
C LEU A 87 -7.04 -8.97 -7.80
N THR A 88 -7.99 -8.06 -8.06
CA THR A 88 -8.61 -7.90 -9.37
C THR A 88 -7.57 -7.48 -10.41
N PRO A 89 -7.78 -7.77 -11.70
CA PRO A 89 -6.85 -7.35 -12.75
C PRO A 89 -6.60 -5.82 -12.75
N ASP A 90 -7.65 -5.03 -12.50
CA ASP A 90 -7.53 -3.57 -12.42
C ASP A 90 -6.63 -3.12 -11.26
N ASP A 91 -6.80 -3.72 -10.07
CA ASP A 91 -5.93 -3.43 -8.93
C ASP A 91 -4.50 -3.94 -9.15
N LYS A 92 -4.32 -5.06 -9.85
CA LYS A 92 -2.98 -5.58 -10.20
C LYS A 92 -2.23 -4.58 -11.06
N GLU A 93 -2.89 -3.95 -12.02
CA GLU A 93 -2.25 -2.92 -12.85
C GLU A 93 -1.96 -1.67 -12.04
N ARG A 94 -2.89 -1.20 -11.19
CA ARG A 94 -2.62 -0.08 -10.28
C ARG A 94 -1.39 -0.32 -9.42
N VAL A 95 -1.27 -1.52 -8.87
CA VAL A 95 -0.11 -1.90 -8.04
C VAL A 95 1.15 -1.95 -8.90
N ARG A 96 1.09 -2.47 -10.12
CA ARG A 96 2.21 -2.54 -11.07
C ARG A 96 2.72 -1.16 -11.48
N VAL A 97 1.83 -0.23 -11.78
CA VAL A 97 2.15 1.17 -12.11
C VAL A 97 2.86 1.83 -10.93
N THR A 98 2.23 1.80 -9.75
CA THR A 98 2.82 2.36 -8.51
C THR A 98 4.17 1.72 -8.20
N TRP A 99 4.27 0.40 -8.39
CA TRP A 99 5.49 -0.36 -8.16
C TRP A 99 6.59 0.12 -9.07
N ASN A 100 6.35 0.34 -10.37
CA ASN A 100 7.36 0.75 -11.35
C ASN A 100 7.78 2.22 -11.19
N GLU A 101 6.80 3.12 -11.06
CA GLU A 101 7.03 4.56 -10.99
C GLU A 101 7.63 5.01 -9.65
N ALA A 102 7.62 4.14 -8.63
CA ALA A 102 7.95 4.49 -7.25
C ALA A 102 7.19 5.74 -6.77
N GLY A 103 6.02 6.02 -7.36
CA GLY A 103 5.20 7.21 -7.16
C GLY A 103 3.87 6.88 -6.48
N VAL A 104 3.19 7.91 -5.96
CA VAL A 104 1.85 7.77 -5.39
C VAL A 104 0.84 7.63 -6.55
N TYR A 105 0.10 6.52 -6.62
CA TYR A 105 -1.00 6.39 -7.58
C TYR A 105 -2.10 7.41 -7.28
N ARG A 106 -2.09 8.51 -8.04
CA ARG A 106 -3.20 9.44 -8.19
C ARG A 106 -3.92 8.97 -9.44
N GLY A 107 -5.10 8.37 -9.30
CA GLY A 107 -5.76 7.64 -10.38
C GLY A 107 -5.66 8.29 -11.75
N THR A 108 -5.45 7.48 -12.79
CA THR A 108 -5.50 7.91 -14.18
C THR A 108 -6.90 8.46 -14.46
N THR A 109 -7.06 9.78 -14.41
CA THR A 109 -8.03 10.42 -15.29
C THR A 109 -7.42 10.29 -16.67
N GLU A 110 -8.03 9.50 -17.53
CA GLU A 110 -7.86 9.63 -18.97
C GLU A 110 -8.23 11.07 -19.32
N ASP A 111 -7.25 11.98 -19.32
CA ASP A 111 -7.40 13.28 -19.95
C ASP A 111 -7.12 13.05 -21.43
N SER A 112 -8.18 12.66 -22.11
CA SER A 112 -8.30 12.65 -23.55
C SER A 112 -7.96 14.03 -24.13
N GLU A 113 -7.07 14.01 -25.12
CA GLU A 113 -6.89 15.02 -26.17
C GLU A 113 -6.19 16.34 -25.79
N GLU A 114 -4.88 16.31 -25.99
CA GLU A 114 -4.10 17.44 -26.47
C GLU A 114 -4.75 17.98 -27.77
N GLN A 115 -5.40 19.15 -27.69
CA GLN A 115 -5.67 19.97 -28.87
C GLN A 115 -5.02 21.35 -28.68
N PRO A 116 -4.13 21.77 -29.59
CA PRO A 116 -3.39 23.02 -29.46
C PRO A 116 -4.33 24.21 -29.64
N ILE A 117 -4.20 25.19 -28.73
CA ILE A 117 -4.83 26.50 -28.90
C ILE A 117 -4.11 27.26 -30.02
N VAL A 118 -4.90 27.67 -31.03
CA VAL A 118 -4.53 28.63 -32.09
C VAL A 118 -4.50 30.05 -31.54
#